data_AF-A0A9E7AW34-F1
#
_entry.id   AF-A0A9E7AW34-F1
#
_cell.length_a   1.000
_cell.length_b   1.000
_cell.length_c   1.000
_cell.angle_alpha   90.00
_cell.angle_beta   90.00
_cell.angle_gamma   90.00
#
_symmetry.space_group_name_H-M   'P 1'
#
loop_
_entity.id
_entity.type
_entity.pdbx_description
1 polymer ?
#
loop_
_entity_poly.entity_id
_entity_poly.type
_entity_poly.pdbx_seq_one_letter_code
_entity_poly.pdbx_strand_id
1 'polypeptide(L)'
;MKKIVGYIRDFVKQDFHAGLYAWTFIFLAAAIILNTQFHIERKMLNGLGHTVTCMAAYFVFYAVAYYAVAVPQALLLKAGYLHNKMFWIKSLLFLLLLGVDGGFYYHKEYIQSIQGISSGEKYYLSTLSNNMYRYLLYIPVLLFAKLAFDRGRDGFYGLALKKFDPKPYLFFLLLIAPVLFALSFQADFQRSYPQMKPWRIPGAFGWEAWELSSVFEFFYLSDFVFVELIFRGALVIGMTSVMGRHAVLPMIAAYCFLHFGKPAAEAIGSVFGGYLLGIIALNSRNILGGYAIHMGLAFLMEMMGLLQYYVFKK
;
A
#
# COMPACT_ATOMS: atom_id res chain seq x y z
N MET A 1 -4.83 23.86 -2.09
CA MET A 1 -4.19 23.77 -0.75
C MET A 1 -5.13 24.12 0.42
N LYS A 2 -5.80 25.29 0.45
CA LYS A 2 -6.68 25.71 1.58
C LYS A 2 -7.69 24.64 2.02
N LYS A 3 -8.32 23.94 1.07
CA LYS A 3 -9.30 22.87 1.34
C LYS A 3 -8.70 21.66 2.06
N ILE A 4 -7.52 21.20 1.64
CA ILE A 4 -6.79 20.08 2.26
C ILE A 4 -6.39 20.44 3.70
N VAL A 5 -5.87 21.65 3.90
CA VAL A 5 -5.53 22.17 5.23
C VAL A 5 -6.77 22.23 6.13
N GLY A 6 -7.92 22.63 5.58
CA GLY A 6 -9.21 22.59 6.27
C GLY A 6 -9.56 21.17 6.74
N TYR A 7 -9.51 20.18 5.84
CA TYR A 7 -9.80 18.78 6.19
C TYR A 7 -8.93 18.25 7.34
N ILE A 8 -7.63 18.53 7.30
CA ILE A 8 -6.69 18.10 8.35
C ILE A 8 -7.03 18.80 9.67
N ARG A 9 -7.22 20.12 9.64
CA ARG A 9 -7.55 20.92 10.82
C ARG A 9 -8.85 20.43 11.47
N ASP A 10 -9.89 20.20 10.68
CA ASP A 10 -11.20 19.79 11.17
C ASP A 10 -11.14 18.37 11.75
N PHE A 11 -10.39 17.47 11.11
CA PHE A 11 -10.15 16.13 11.63
C PHE A 11 -9.40 16.13 12.95
N VAL A 12 -8.29 16.85 13.06
CA VAL A 12 -7.54 16.92 14.32
C VAL A 12 -8.39 17.56 15.42
N LYS A 13 -9.16 18.61 15.13
CA LYS A 13 -10.03 19.25 16.12
C LYS A 13 -11.14 18.33 16.63
N GLN A 14 -11.71 17.48 15.78
CA GLN A 14 -12.87 16.65 16.11
C GLN A 14 -12.50 15.26 16.63
N ASP A 15 -11.42 14.68 16.11
CA ASP A 15 -11.10 13.26 16.28
C ASP A 15 -9.81 13.02 17.11
N PHE A 16 -9.11 14.08 17.55
CA PHE A 16 -7.93 13.93 18.40
C PHE A 16 -8.30 13.45 19.80
N HIS A 17 -7.64 12.38 20.23
CA HIS A 17 -7.76 11.85 21.58
C HIS A 17 -6.38 11.40 22.07
N ALA A 18 -5.82 12.12 23.04
CA ALA A 18 -4.42 11.96 23.44
C ALA A 18 -4.05 10.51 23.79
N GLY A 19 -4.87 9.82 24.58
CA GLY A 19 -4.60 8.42 24.96
C GLY A 19 -4.64 7.44 23.79
N LEU A 20 -5.50 7.69 22.80
CA LEU A 20 -5.59 6.84 21.60
C LEU A 20 -4.39 7.08 20.69
N TYR A 21 -4.03 8.34 20.46
CA TYR A 21 -2.88 8.71 19.63
C TYR A 21 -1.57 8.23 20.26
N ALA A 22 -1.42 8.34 21.59
CA ALA A 22 -0.30 7.78 22.31
C ALA A 22 -0.22 6.26 22.16
N TRP A 23 -1.33 5.55 22.34
CA TRP A 23 -1.39 4.10 22.12
C TRP A 23 -0.99 3.72 20.69
N THR A 24 -1.60 4.33 19.67
CA THR A 24 -1.28 4.05 18.26
C THR A 24 0.19 4.34 17.96
N PHE A 25 0.74 5.44 18.47
CA PHE A 25 2.15 5.78 18.31
C PHE A 25 3.07 4.72 18.95
N ILE A 26 2.84 4.37 20.22
CA ILE A 26 3.65 3.38 20.94
C ILE A 26 3.58 2.03 20.24
N PHE A 27 2.39 1.59 19.85
CA PHE A 27 2.19 0.33 19.14
C PHE A 27 2.97 0.29 17.82
N LEU A 28 2.84 1.32 16.97
CA LEU A 28 3.53 1.36 15.68
C LEU A 28 5.04 1.53 15.82
N ALA A 29 5.50 2.35 16.78
CA ALA A 29 6.92 2.49 17.06
C ALA A 29 7.53 1.16 17.51
N ALA A 30 6.86 0.46 18.45
CA ALA A 30 7.29 -0.86 18.88
C ALA A 30 7.30 -1.86 17.72
N ALA A 31 6.24 -1.91 16.90
CA ALA A 31 6.16 -2.81 15.76
C ALA A 31 7.28 -2.55 14.71
N ILE A 32 7.57 -1.27 14.41
CA ILE A 32 8.64 -0.89 13.49
C ILE A 32 10.01 -1.31 14.06
N ILE A 33 10.28 -1.02 15.33
CA ILE A 33 11.55 -1.39 16.00
C ILE A 33 11.72 -2.90 16.00
N LEU A 34 10.71 -3.63 16.46
CA LEU A 34 10.72 -5.09 16.53
C LEU A 34 10.92 -5.70 15.13
N ASN A 35 10.22 -5.21 14.11
CA ASN A 35 10.40 -5.72 12.76
C ASN A 35 11.77 -5.39 12.18
N THR A 36 12.32 -4.20 12.45
CA THR A 36 13.64 -3.79 11.98
C THR A 36 14.76 -4.61 12.62
N GLN A 37 14.63 -4.94 13.91
CA GLN A 37 15.61 -5.73 14.65
C GLN A 37 15.51 -7.24 14.39
N PHE A 38 14.29 -7.77 14.38
CA PHE A 38 14.07 -9.22 14.37
C PHE A 38 13.63 -9.76 13.02
N HIS A 39 13.33 -8.90 12.05
CA HIS A 39 12.81 -9.27 10.73
C HIS A 39 11.56 -10.16 10.84
N ILE A 40 10.60 -9.75 11.69
CA ILE A 40 9.40 -10.53 12.03
C ILE A 40 8.62 -10.87 10.77
N GLU A 41 8.35 -9.88 9.92
CA GLU A 41 7.74 -10.06 8.60
C GLU A 41 8.49 -11.15 7.82
N ARG A 42 9.78 -10.94 7.53
CA ARG A 42 10.59 -11.90 6.77
C ARG A 42 10.58 -13.32 7.33
N LYS A 43 10.66 -13.47 8.67
CA LYS A 43 10.69 -14.78 9.35
C LYS A 43 9.34 -15.48 9.35
N MET A 44 8.27 -14.73 9.61
CA MET A 44 6.91 -15.28 9.54
C MET A 44 6.53 -15.66 8.11
N LEU A 45 7.09 -14.99 7.10
CA LEU A 45 6.51 -15.00 5.75
C LEU A 45 7.35 -15.74 4.70
N ASN A 46 8.68 -15.87 4.89
CA ASN A 46 9.52 -16.71 4.00
C ASN A 46 9.74 -18.14 4.50
N GLY A 47 9.35 -18.46 5.74
CA GLY A 47 9.60 -19.76 6.37
C GLY A 47 8.50 -20.81 6.15
N LEU A 48 7.35 -20.45 5.56
CA LEU A 48 6.14 -21.27 5.62
C LEU A 48 5.99 -22.27 4.46
N GLY A 49 6.81 -22.18 3.41
CA GLY A 49 6.92 -23.16 2.31
C GLY A 49 5.69 -23.34 1.40
N HIS A 50 4.48 -23.06 1.89
CA HIS A 50 3.22 -23.31 1.21
C HIS A 50 2.40 -22.03 1.07
N THR A 51 1.96 -21.75 -0.17
CA THR A 51 1.22 -20.54 -0.56
C THR A 51 0.00 -20.25 0.35
N VAL A 52 -0.83 -21.25 0.67
CA VAL A 52 -2.01 -21.05 1.55
C VAL A 52 -1.61 -20.63 2.97
N THR A 53 -0.56 -21.24 3.52
CA THR A 53 -0.06 -20.90 4.86
C THR A 53 0.48 -19.47 4.89
N CYS A 54 1.15 -19.04 3.82
CA CYS A 54 1.57 -17.64 3.67
C CYS A 54 0.38 -16.68 3.66
N MET A 55 -0.68 -16.98 2.91
CA MET A 55 -1.89 -16.14 2.87
C MET A 55 -2.53 -16.00 4.25
N ALA A 56 -2.65 -17.11 4.99
CA ALA A 56 -3.20 -17.11 6.34
C ALA A 56 -2.32 -16.30 7.30
N ALA A 57 -0.99 -16.44 7.21
CA ALA A 57 -0.06 -15.65 8.01
C ALA A 57 -0.15 -14.15 7.72
N TYR A 58 -0.22 -13.75 6.44
CA TYR A 58 -0.43 -12.34 6.06
C TYR A 58 -1.79 -11.81 6.53
N PHE A 59 -2.85 -12.61 6.44
CA PHE A 59 -4.15 -12.23 6.97
C PHE A 59 -4.07 -11.91 8.47
N VAL A 60 -3.47 -12.81 9.26
CA VAL A 60 -3.27 -12.59 10.71
C VAL A 60 -2.39 -11.37 10.95
N PHE A 61 -1.32 -11.20 10.19
CA PHE A 61 -0.38 -10.08 10.30
C PHE A 61 -1.08 -8.73 10.12
N TYR A 62 -1.89 -8.57 9.08
CA TYR A 62 -2.67 -7.34 8.87
C TYR A 62 -3.82 -7.19 9.87
N ALA A 63 -4.45 -8.29 10.28
CA ALA A 63 -5.52 -8.27 11.29
C ALA A 63 -5.00 -7.80 12.66
N VAL A 64 -3.81 -8.28 13.08
CA VAL A 64 -3.15 -7.81 14.30
C VAL A 64 -2.92 -6.31 14.22
N ALA A 65 -2.35 -5.80 13.12
CA ALA A 65 -2.11 -4.37 12.95
C ALA A 65 -3.41 -3.55 13.04
N TYR A 66 -4.44 -3.96 12.31
CA TYR A 66 -5.70 -3.24 12.23
C TYR A 66 -6.46 -3.26 13.57
N TYR A 67 -6.63 -4.44 14.18
CA TYR A 67 -7.42 -4.59 15.41
C TYR A 67 -6.69 -4.12 16.67
N ALA A 68 -5.35 -4.14 16.69
CA ALA A 68 -4.56 -3.52 17.76
C ALA A 68 -4.84 -2.01 17.91
N VAL A 69 -5.35 -1.36 16.86
CA VAL A 69 -5.80 0.03 16.93
C VAL A 69 -7.34 0.12 17.00
N ALA A 70 -8.06 -0.63 16.17
CA ALA A 70 -9.53 -0.53 16.11
C ALA A 70 -10.21 -0.95 17.42
N VAL A 71 -9.72 -1.95 18.14
CA VAL A 71 -10.35 -2.40 19.39
C VAL A 71 -10.12 -1.38 20.52
N PRO A 72 -8.87 -0.97 20.84
CA PRO A 72 -8.65 0.08 21.85
C PRO A 72 -9.34 1.41 21.50
N GLN A 73 -9.40 1.78 20.21
CA GLN A 73 -10.15 2.95 19.76
C GLN A 73 -11.64 2.87 20.14
N ALA A 74 -12.29 1.73 19.91
CA ALA A 74 -13.70 1.57 20.27
C ALA A 74 -13.91 1.64 21.77
N LEU A 75 -13.01 1.04 22.56
CA LEU A 75 -13.10 1.03 24.02
C LEU A 75 -12.87 2.43 24.61
N LEU A 76 -11.81 3.12 24.19
CA LEU A 76 -11.45 4.46 24.67
C LEU A 76 -12.49 5.51 24.29
N LEU A 77 -13.00 5.45 23.05
CA LEU A 77 -13.98 6.42 22.54
C LEU A 77 -15.43 5.99 22.76
N LYS A 78 -15.66 4.84 23.41
CA LYS A 78 -17.00 4.23 23.59
C LYS A 78 -17.76 4.08 22.25
N ALA A 79 -17.05 3.79 21.16
CA ALA A 79 -17.65 3.65 19.84
C ALA A 79 -18.34 2.29 19.69
N GLY A 80 -19.58 2.29 19.19
CA GLY A 80 -20.42 1.09 19.10
C GLY A 80 -20.08 0.10 17.97
N TYR A 81 -19.08 0.39 17.13
CA TYR A 81 -18.86 -0.38 15.90
C TYR A 81 -18.42 -1.84 16.14
N LEU A 82 -17.85 -2.17 17.29
CA LEU A 82 -17.51 -3.56 17.63
C LEU A 82 -18.76 -4.46 17.77
N HIS A 83 -19.91 -3.89 18.10
CA HIS A 83 -21.19 -4.61 18.17
C HIS A 83 -21.88 -4.71 16.80
N ASN A 84 -21.38 -3.99 15.80
CA ASN A 84 -21.94 -4.00 14.46
C ASN A 84 -21.38 -5.17 13.66
N LYS A 85 -22.22 -6.14 13.30
CA LYS A 85 -21.81 -7.30 12.48
C LYS A 85 -21.13 -6.90 11.16
N MET A 86 -21.56 -5.78 10.56
CA MET A 86 -20.97 -5.28 9.31
C MET A 86 -19.56 -4.74 9.48
N PHE A 87 -19.15 -4.32 10.68
CA PHE A 87 -17.76 -3.98 10.94
C PHE A 87 -16.87 -5.21 10.74
N TRP A 88 -17.22 -6.33 11.36
CA TRP A 88 -16.46 -7.58 11.26
C TRP A 88 -16.47 -8.14 9.84
N ILE A 89 -17.64 -8.21 9.19
CA ILE A 89 -17.75 -8.74 7.82
C ILE A 89 -16.85 -7.96 6.85
N LYS A 90 -16.94 -6.62 6.85
CA LYS A 90 -16.16 -5.78 5.93
C LYS A 90 -14.67 -5.79 6.25
N SER A 91 -14.30 -5.57 7.52
CA SER A 91 -12.89 -5.52 7.91
C SER A 91 -12.20 -6.86 7.67
N LEU A 92 -12.83 -7.99 8.03
CA LEU A 92 -12.27 -9.32 7.75
C LEU A 92 -12.14 -9.59 6.26
N LEU A 93 -13.12 -9.21 5.43
CA LEU A 93 -13.02 -9.34 3.97
C LEU A 93 -11.84 -8.55 3.40
N PHE A 94 -11.68 -7.28 3.80
CA PHE A 94 -10.61 -6.42 3.29
C PHE A 94 -9.23 -6.86 3.80
N LEU A 95 -9.14 -7.32 5.04
CA LEU A 95 -7.90 -7.86 5.60
C LEU A 95 -7.55 -9.23 4.98
N LEU A 96 -8.56 -10.06 4.65
CA LEU A 96 -8.37 -11.29 3.91
C LEU A 96 -7.85 -11.02 2.49
N LEU A 97 -8.39 -9.98 1.82
CA LEU A 97 -7.89 -9.55 0.52
C LEU A 97 -6.40 -9.16 0.58
N LEU A 98 -5.98 -8.40 1.60
CA LEU A 98 -4.57 -8.10 1.85
C LEU A 98 -3.76 -9.36 2.18
N GLY A 99 -4.35 -10.30 2.93
CA GLY A 99 -3.75 -11.58 3.27
C GLY A 99 -3.43 -12.43 2.04
N VAL A 100 -4.43 -12.58 1.16
CA VAL A 100 -4.29 -13.29 -0.12
C VAL A 100 -3.25 -12.60 -0.98
N ASP A 101 -3.32 -11.27 -1.15
CA ASP A 101 -2.35 -10.50 -1.92
C ASP A 101 -0.90 -10.68 -1.41
N GLY A 102 -0.66 -10.52 -0.11
CA GLY A 102 0.68 -10.71 0.45
C GLY A 102 1.22 -12.12 0.28
N GLY A 103 0.35 -13.14 0.35
CA GLY A 103 0.74 -14.55 0.37
C GLY A 103 0.58 -15.31 -0.95
N PHE A 104 0.16 -14.68 -2.05
CA PHE A 104 -0.12 -15.36 -3.30
C PHE A 104 1.15 -15.63 -4.12
N TYR A 105 1.67 -16.86 -4.05
CA TYR A 105 2.89 -17.27 -4.79
C TYR A 105 2.63 -18.25 -5.95
N TYR A 106 1.39 -18.72 -6.16
CA TYR A 106 1.06 -19.68 -7.24
C TYR A 106 1.47 -19.20 -8.64
N HIS A 107 1.36 -17.91 -8.92
CA HIS A 107 1.79 -17.37 -10.21
C HIS A 107 3.31 -17.55 -10.42
N LYS A 108 4.14 -17.39 -9.37
CA LYS A 108 5.58 -17.61 -9.45
C LYS A 108 5.89 -19.08 -9.61
N GLU A 109 5.26 -19.95 -8.81
CA GLU A 109 5.40 -21.40 -8.92
C GLU A 109 5.10 -21.88 -10.35
N TYR A 110 4.01 -21.38 -10.94
CA TYR A 110 3.65 -21.66 -12.33
C TYR A 110 4.70 -21.14 -13.32
N ILE A 111 5.14 -19.89 -13.19
CA ILE A 111 6.16 -19.32 -14.09
C ILE A 111 7.49 -20.09 -14.00
N GLN A 112 7.87 -20.53 -12.79
CA GLN A 112 9.08 -21.32 -12.61
C GLN A 112 8.99 -22.72 -13.24
N SER A 113 7.79 -23.29 -13.35
CA SER A 113 7.58 -24.60 -14.00
C SER A 113 7.57 -24.56 -15.53
N ILE A 114 7.43 -23.37 -16.14
CA ILE A 114 7.47 -23.21 -17.60
C ILE A 114 8.80 -23.70 -18.15
N GLN A 115 8.75 -24.60 -19.13
CA GLN A 115 9.91 -25.10 -19.87
C GLN A 115 10.14 -24.28 -21.14
N GLY A 116 11.39 -24.24 -21.62
CA GLY A 116 11.73 -23.57 -22.88
C GLY A 116 11.97 -22.06 -22.78
N ILE A 117 11.94 -21.48 -21.58
CA ILE A 117 12.34 -20.08 -21.33
C ILE A 117 13.51 -20.00 -20.33
N SER A 118 14.35 -18.99 -20.52
CA SER A 118 15.54 -18.69 -19.72
C SER A 118 15.19 -18.24 -18.29
N SER A 119 16.17 -18.30 -17.39
CA SER A 119 16.03 -17.78 -16.02
C SER A 119 15.74 -16.28 -15.99
N GLY A 120 16.26 -15.51 -16.95
CA GLY A 120 15.99 -14.08 -17.06
C GLY A 120 14.53 -13.79 -17.43
N GLU A 121 13.99 -14.54 -18.39
CA GLU A 121 12.58 -14.47 -18.79
C GLU A 121 11.66 -14.88 -17.63
N LYS A 122 11.99 -15.94 -16.88
CA LYS A 122 11.25 -16.34 -15.68
C LYS A 122 11.27 -15.25 -14.61
N TYR A 123 12.42 -14.61 -14.37
CA TYR A 123 12.53 -13.50 -13.43
C TYR A 123 11.66 -12.31 -13.86
N TYR A 124 11.72 -11.94 -15.15
CA TYR A 124 10.91 -10.86 -15.71
C TYR A 124 9.42 -11.15 -15.55
N LEU A 125 8.95 -12.31 -16.00
CA LEU A 125 7.54 -12.71 -15.88
C LEU A 125 7.10 -12.77 -14.41
N SER A 126 7.94 -13.31 -13.50
CA SER A 126 7.62 -13.38 -12.07
C SER A 126 7.48 -11.99 -11.45
N THR A 127 8.31 -11.04 -11.90
CA THR A 127 8.30 -9.65 -11.42
C THR A 127 7.08 -8.89 -11.96
N LEU A 128 6.79 -9.04 -13.26
CA LEU A 128 5.65 -8.44 -13.94
C LEU A 128 4.32 -8.96 -13.38
N SER A 129 4.21 -10.28 -13.21
CA SER A 129 2.98 -10.92 -12.72
C SER A 129 2.60 -10.50 -11.30
N ASN A 130 3.56 -10.11 -10.45
CA ASN A 130 3.25 -9.55 -9.10
C ASN A 130 2.29 -8.36 -9.16
N ASN A 131 2.38 -7.54 -10.21
CA ASN A 131 1.54 -6.37 -10.40
C ASN A 131 0.26 -6.73 -11.16
N MET A 132 0.33 -7.68 -12.10
CA MET A 132 -0.81 -8.03 -12.96
C MET A 132 -1.90 -8.83 -12.24
N TYR A 133 -1.56 -9.76 -11.35
CA TYR A 133 -2.59 -10.60 -10.73
C TYR A 133 -3.53 -9.79 -9.82
N ARG A 134 -3.08 -8.63 -9.30
CA ARG A 134 -3.89 -7.75 -8.45
C ARG A 134 -5.15 -7.25 -9.14
N TYR A 135 -5.13 -7.10 -10.47
CA TYR A 135 -6.32 -6.80 -11.25
C TYR A 135 -7.41 -7.88 -11.10
N LEU A 136 -7.01 -9.15 -11.19
CA LEU A 136 -7.91 -10.30 -11.06
C LEU A 136 -8.34 -10.53 -9.61
N LEU A 137 -7.51 -10.13 -8.64
CA LEU A 137 -7.79 -10.30 -7.23
C LEU A 137 -8.69 -9.19 -6.67
N TYR A 138 -8.29 -7.92 -6.83
CA TYR A 138 -8.95 -6.79 -6.18
C TYR A 138 -10.27 -6.40 -6.86
N ILE A 139 -10.35 -6.41 -8.20
CA ILE A 139 -11.56 -5.93 -8.91
C ILE A 139 -12.78 -6.78 -8.53
N PRO A 140 -12.78 -8.12 -8.62
CA PRO A 140 -13.96 -8.91 -8.31
C PRO A 140 -14.37 -8.82 -6.85
N VAL A 141 -13.40 -8.84 -5.92
CA VAL A 141 -13.67 -8.79 -4.47
C VAL A 141 -14.23 -7.43 -4.06
N LEU A 142 -13.66 -6.33 -4.54
CA LEU A 142 -14.16 -5.00 -4.23
C LEU A 142 -15.48 -4.70 -4.96
N LEU A 143 -15.69 -5.24 -6.16
CA LEU A 143 -17.00 -5.17 -6.84
C LEU A 143 -18.06 -5.95 -6.08
N PHE A 144 -17.74 -7.15 -5.60
CA PHE A 144 -18.62 -7.91 -4.72
C PHE A 144 -18.95 -7.11 -3.45
N ALA A 145 -17.95 -6.58 -2.74
CA ALA A 145 -18.18 -5.77 -1.55
C ALA A 145 -19.06 -4.54 -1.85
N LYS A 146 -18.84 -3.91 -3.01
CA LYS A 146 -19.64 -2.78 -3.49
C LYS A 146 -21.10 -3.17 -3.69
N LEU A 147 -21.36 -4.28 -4.38
CA LEU A 147 -22.72 -4.72 -4.72
C LEU A 147 -23.47 -5.33 -3.53
N ALA A 148 -22.76 -6.07 -2.68
CA ALA A 148 -23.35 -6.77 -1.53
C ALA A 148 -23.58 -5.84 -0.33
N PHE A 149 -22.67 -4.89 -0.07
CA PHE A 149 -22.67 -4.12 1.18
C PHE A 149 -22.78 -2.61 1.01
N ASP A 150 -22.50 -2.07 -0.18
CA ASP A 150 -22.35 -0.63 -0.42
C ASP A 150 -23.11 -0.14 -1.68
N ARG A 151 -24.17 -0.85 -2.08
CA ARG A 151 -24.90 -0.62 -3.35
C ARG A 151 -25.48 0.80 -3.44
N GLY A 152 -26.01 1.31 -2.33
CA GLY A 152 -26.63 2.64 -2.27
C GLY A 152 -25.65 3.82 -2.15
N ARG A 153 -24.33 3.57 -2.24
CA ARG A 153 -23.31 4.62 -2.14
C ARG A 153 -22.85 5.08 -3.52
N ASP A 154 -22.42 6.32 -3.62
CA ASP A 154 -21.87 6.83 -4.88
C ASP A 154 -20.47 6.29 -5.16
N GLY A 155 -20.21 5.96 -6.43
CA GLY A 155 -18.90 5.59 -6.95
C GLY A 155 -18.34 4.26 -6.41
N PHE A 156 -17.12 3.96 -6.84
CA PHE A 156 -16.41 2.74 -6.48
C PHE A 156 -15.30 3.05 -5.47
N TYR A 157 -15.68 3.12 -4.19
CA TYR A 157 -14.74 3.41 -3.09
C TYR A 157 -13.85 4.63 -3.32
N GLY A 158 -14.43 5.71 -3.86
CA GLY A 158 -13.74 6.98 -4.11
C GLY A 158 -12.90 7.03 -5.38
N LEU A 159 -12.94 5.98 -6.23
CA LEU A 159 -12.40 6.04 -7.58
C LEU A 159 -13.32 6.91 -8.46
N ALA A 160 -13.05 8.22 -8.49
CA ALA A 160 -13.82 9.19 -9.25
C ALA A 160 -12.94 10.34 -9.76
N LEU A 161 -13.02 10.64 -11.05
CA LEU A 161 -12.35 11.81 -11.64
C LEU A 161 -12.97 13.15 -11.18
N LYS A 162 -14.24 13.12 -10.75
CA LYS A 162 -14.94 14.32 -10.28
C LYS A 162 -14.28 14.87 -9.02
N LYS A 163 -14.10 16.19 -8.97
CA LYS A 163 -13.55 16.93 -7.81
C LYS A 163 -12.08 16.62 -7.50
N PHE A 164 -11.33 16.02 -8.43
CA PHE A 164 -9.89 15.86 -8.31
C PHE A 164 -9.15 17.13 -8.75
N ASP A 165 -8.30 17.67 -7.89
CA ASP A 165 -7.38 18.77 -8.19
C ASP A 165 -5.94 18.24 -8.06
N PRO A 166 -5.19 18.08 -9.16
CA PRO A 166 -3.84 17.50 -9.12
C PRO A 166 -2.80 18.46 -8.52
N LYS A 167 -3.06 19.78 -8.51
CA LYS A 167 -2.04 20.80 -8.18
C LYS A 167 -1.37 20.60 -6.81
N PRO A 168 -2.09 20.32 -5.71
CA PRO A 168 -1.45 20.12 -4.40
C PRO A 168 -0.53 18.90 -4.36
N TYR A 169 -0.89 17.84 -5.09
CA TYR A 169 -0.13 16.58 -5.14
C TYR A 169 1.11 16.73 -6.00
N LEU A 170 1.01 17.38 -7.15
CA LEU A 170 2.17 17.72 -8.00
C LEU A 170 3.14 18.67 -7.27
N PHE A 171 2.62 19.66 -6.53
CA PHE A 171 3.45 20.53 -5.72
C PHE A 171 4.19 19.76 -4.61
N PHE A 172 3.52 18.82 -3.94
CA PHE A 172 4.17 17.93 -2.98
C PHE A 172 5.28 17.09 -3.62
N LEU A 173 5.02 16.51 -4.81
CA LEU A 173 6.02 15.73 -5.56
C LEU A 173 7.24 16.59 -5.96
N LEU A 174 7.02 17.84 -6.35
CA LEU A 174 8.10 18.78 -6.64
C LEU A 174 8.98 19.02 -5.39
N LEU A 175 8.36 19.18 -4.21
CA LEU A 175 9.09 19.42 -2.97
C LEU A 175 9.85 18.19 -2.47
N ILE A 176 9.33 16.98 -2.70
CA ILE A 176 9.98 15.74 -2.23
C ILE A 176 11.06 15.25 -3.20
N ALA A 177 10.99 15.63 -4.49
CA ALA A 177 11.95 15.17 -5.49
C ALA A 177 13.43 15.46 -5.14
N PRO A 178 13.82 16.66 -4.63
CA PRO A 178 15.20 16.90 -4.18
C PRO A 178 15.63 15.98 -3.03
N VAL A 179 14.71 15.65 -2.12
CA VAL A 179 14.98 14.74 -1.00
C VAL A 179 15.21 13.32 -1.53
N LEU A 180 14.35 12.83 -2.42
CA LEU A 180 14.54 11.53 -3.06
C LEU A 180 15.84 11.47 -3.87
N PHE A 181 16.19 12.56 -4.56
CA PHE A 181 17.44 12.64 -5.29
C PHE A 181 18.65 12.50 -4.35
N ALA A 182 18.64 13.20 -3.22
CA ALA A 182 19.68 13.04 -2.20
C ALA A 182 19.73 11.61 -1.62
N LEU A 183 18.56 11.01 -1.34
CA LEU A 183 18.47 9.63 -0.87
C LEU A 183 18.94 8.61 -1.91
N SER A 184 18.89 8.94 -3.20
CA SER A 184 19.31 8.01 -4.27
C SER A 184 20.80 7.66 -4.24
N PHE A 185 21.62 8.44 -3.53
CA PHE A 185 23.03 8.14 -3.29
C PHE A 185 23.26 7.13 -2.15
N GLN A 186 22.22 6.74 -1.41
CA GLN A 186 22.34 5.77 -0.32
C GLN A 186 22.31 4.33 -0.84
N ALA A 187 23.10 3.45 -0.23
CA ALA A 187 23.22 2.05 -0.63
C ALA A 187 21.88 1.28 -0.55
N ASP A 188 21.07 1.55 0.49
CA ASP A 188 19.76 0.90 0.65
C ASP A 188 18.77 1.31 -0.44
N PHE A 189 18.86 2.56 -0.92
CA PHE A 189 18.06 3.04 -2.04
C PHE A 189 18.44 2.31 -3.32
N GLN A 190 19.73 2.29 -3.68
CA GLN A 190 20.22 1.65 -4.91
C GLN A 190 20.04 0.12 -4.91
N ARG A 191 19.95 -0.51 -3.73
CA ARG A 191 19.59 -1.92 -3.62
C ARG A 191 18.12 -2.16 -3.97
N SER A 192 17.25 -1.26 -3.54
CA SER A 192 15.80 -1.35 -3.71
C SER A 192 15.34 -0.92 -5.11
N TYR A 193 15.95 0.14 -5.65
CA TYR A 193 15.50 0.81 -6.88
C TYR A 193 16.54 0.73 -8.00
N PRO A 194 16.12 0.49 -9.26
CA PRO A 194 14.77 0.13 -9.66
C PRO A 194 14.37 -1.27 -9.13
N GLN A 195 13.07 -1.47 -8.96
CA GLN A 195 12.47 -2.72 -8.46
C GLN A 195 12.80 -3.88 -9.41
N MET A 196 12.61 -3.65 -10.71
CA MET A 196 13.13 -4.53 -11.76
C MET A 196 14.46 -3.97 -12.24
N LYS A 197 15.54 -4.75 -12.15
CA LYS A 197 16.88 -4.34 -12.60
C LYS A 197 17.13 -4.82 -14.04
N PRO A 198 16.89 -4.00 -15.08
CA PRO A 198 16.92 -4.46 -16.47
C PRO A 198 18.29 -5.01 -16.89
N TRP A 199 19.38 -4.46 -16.33
CA TRP A 199 20.75 -4.97 -16.56
C TRP A 199 21.02 -6.37 -16.02
N ARG A 200 20.13 -6.96 -15.21
CA ARG A 200 20.25 -8.35 -14.75
C ARG A 200 19.56 -9.35 -15.68
N ILE A 201 18.82 -8.87 -16.68
CA ILE A 201 18.05 -9.67 -17.63
C ILE A 201 18.22 -9.17 -19.08
N PRO A 202 19.46 -8.98 -19.56
CA PRO A 202 19.69 -8.49 -20.91
C PRO A 202 19.10 -9.45 -21.95
N GLY A 203 18.32 -8.93 -22.90
CA GLY A 203 17.79 -9.70 -24.03
C GLY A 203 16.70 -10.72 -23.67
N ALA A 204 16.06 -10.62 -22.50
CA ALA A 204 14.89 -11.46 -22.19
C ALA A 204 13.80 -11.25 -23.26
N PHE A 205 13.30 -12.33 -23.85
CA PHE A 205 12.37 -12.30 -24.99
C PHE A 205 12.91 -11.56 -26.24
N GLY A 206 14.23 -11.37 -26.35
CA GLY A 206 14.85 -10.59 -27.43
C GLY A 206 14.60 -9.09 -27.33
N TRP A 207 14.12 -8.60 -26.17
CA TRP A 207 13.82 -7.19 -25.95
C TRP A 207 15.01 -6.43 -25.35
N GLU A 208 15.08 -5.15 -25.71
CA GLU A 208 15.99 -4.20 -25.14
C GLU A 208 15.59 -3.83 -23.70
N ALA A 209 16.57 -3.34 -22.93
CA ALA A 209 16.36 -2.96 -21.54
C ALA A 209 15.22 -1.95 -21.35
N TRP A 210 15.09 -0.98 -22.26
CA TRP A 210 14.06 0.05 -22.19
C TRP A 210 12.66 -0.49 -22.48
N GLU A 211 12.52 -1.52 -23.32
CA GLU A 211 11.24 -2.18 -23.64
C GLU A 211 10.74 -2.96 -22.43
N LEU A 212 11.61 -3.78 -21.83
CA LEU A 212 11.34 -4.50 -20.59
C LEU A 212 10.96 -3.54 -19.46
N SER A 213 11.73 -2.47 -19.27
CA SER A 213 11.44 -1.45 -18.26
C SER A 213 10.10 -0.76 -18.52
N SER A 214 9.79 -0.35 -19.75
CA SER A 214 8.55 0.37 -20.05
C SER A 214 7.30 -0.45 -19.74
N VAL A 215 7.30 -1.73 -20.09
CA VAL A 215 6.18 -2.63 -19.80
C VAL A 215 6.08 -2.90 -18.30
N PHE A 216 7.20 -3.18 -17.63
CA PHE A 216 7.22 -3.33 -16.17
C PHE A 216 6.67 -2.09 -15.45
N GLU A 217 7.17 -0.91 -15.80
CA GLU A 217 6.79 0.37 -15.21
C GLU A 217 5.30 0.66 -15.38
N PHE A 218 4.74 0.38 -16.57
CA PHE A 218 3.30 0.58 -16.79
C PHE A 218 2.48 -0.19 -15.76
N PHE A 219 2.73 -1.49 -15.60
CA PHE A 219 1.99 -2.32 -14.64
C PHE A 219 2.33 -2.00 -13.19
N TYR A 220 3.59 -1.69 -12.89
CA TYR A 220 4.02 -1.33 -11.53
C TYR A 220 3.37 -0.02 -11.06
N LEU A 221 3.36 1.01 -11.90
CA LEU A 221 2.78 2.30 -11.57
C LEU A 221 1.25 2.25 -11.49
N SER A 222 0.60 1.51 -12.40
CA SER A 222 -0.85 1.37 -12.39
C SER A 222 -1.36 0.57 -11.21
N ASP A 223 -0.55 -0.35 -10.68
CA ASP A 223 -0.89 -1.21 -9.56
C ASP A 223 -1.17 -0.44 -8.25
N PHE A 224 -0.58 0.76 -8.08
CA PHE A 224 -0.87 1.61 -6.92
C PHE A 224 -2.35 2.03 -6.81
N VAL A 225 -3.15 1.87 -7.87
CA VAL A 225 -4.61 2.05 -7.78
C VAL A 225 -5.23 1.06 -6.79
N PHE A 226 -4.72 -0.16 -6.71
CA PHE A 226 -5.23 -1.18 -5.80
C PHE A 226 -4.82 -0.91 -4.36
N VAL A 227 -3.60 -0.40 -4.15
CA VAL A 227 -3.16 0.11 -2.84
C VAL A 227 -4.11 1.21 -2.36
N GLU A 228 -4.45 2.17 -3.22
CA GLU A 228 -5.39 3.22 -2.85
C GLU A 228 -6.82 2.72 -2.67
N LEU A 229 -7.29 1.81 -3.52
CA LEU A 229 -8.61 1.21 -3.42
C LEU A 229 -8.79 0.43 -2.13
N ILE A 230 -7.78 -0.31 -1.65
CA ILE A 230 -7.90 -1.09 -0.41
C ILE A 230 -7.74 -0.20 0.83
N PHE A 231 -6.72 0.64 0.89
CA PHE A 231 -6.45 1.43 2.09
C PHE A 231 -7.37 2.64 2.20
N ARG A 232 -7.44 3.50 1.18
CA ARG A 232 -8.25 4.74 1.23
C ARG A 232 -9.68 4.46 0.79
N GLY A 233 -9.87 3.60 -0.19
CA GLY A 233 -11.18 3.24 -0.69
C GLY A 233 -11.97 2.35 0.26
N ALA A 234 -11.50 1.14 0.53
CA ALA A 234 -12.26 0.16 1.29
C ALA A 234 -12.13 0.40 2.80
N LEU A 235 -10.90 0.45 3.33
CA LEU A 235 -10.62 0.56 4.76
C LEU A 235 -10.90 1.95 5.35
N VAL A 236 -10.95 3.02 4.54
CA VAL A 236 -11.45 4.33 5.00
C VAL A 236 -12.85 4.60 4.48
N ILE A 237 -13.03 4.87 3.17
CA ILE A 237 -14.32 5.31 2.60
C ILE A 237 -15.42 4.24 2.80
N GLY A 238 -15.11 2.97 2.54
CA GLY A 238 -16.04 1.85 2.69
C GLY A 238 -16.42 1.59 4.14
N MET A 239 -15.45 1.69 5.06
CA MET A 239 -15.68 1.52 6.50
C MET A 239 -16.43 2.67 7.16
N THR A 240 -16.62 3.83 6.50
CA THR A 240 -17.37 4.92 7.14
C THR A 240 -18.84 4.60 7.42
N SER A 241 -19.43 3.54 6.83
CA SER A 241 -20.80 3.11 7.17
C SER A 241 -20.90 2.58 8.59
N VAL A 242 -19.80 2.04 9.09
CA VAL A 242 -19.76 1.27 10.32
C VAL A 242 -18.91 1.97 11.37
N MET A 243 -17.82 2.62 10.97
CA MET A 243 -16.87 3.30 11.86
C MET A 243 -16.95 4.83 11.79
N GLY A 244 -17.69 5.40 10.82
CA GLY A 244 -17.67 6.84 10.59
C GLY A 244 -16.25 7.34 10.32
N ARG A 245 -15.80 8.34 11.10
CA ARG A 245 -14.48 8.97 10.98
C ARG A 245 -13.34 8.16 11.62
N HIS A 246 -13.69 7.17 12.45
CA HIS A 246 -12.73 6.34 13.19
C HIS A 246 -11.89 5.42 12.30
N ALA A 247 -12.28 5.22 11.03
CA ALA A 247 -11.63 4.30 10.10
C ALA A 247 -10.15 4.63 9.77
N VAL A 248 -9.71 5.88 9.99
CA VAL A 248 -8.37 6.34 9.57
C VAL A 248 -7.24 5.69 10.39
N LEU A 249 -7.31 5.68 11.72
CA LEU A 249 -6.22 5.17 12.56
C LEU A 249 -5.94 3.67 12.37
N PRO A 250 -6.96 2.79 12.34
CA PRO A 250 -6.76 1.37 12.08
C PRO A 250 -6.19 1.07 10.69
N MET A 251 -6.64 1.83 9.68
CA MET A 251 -6.10 1.73 8.33
C MET A 251 -4.60 2.04 8.29
N ILE A 252 -4.14 3.09 8.99
CA ILE A 252 -2.72 3.47 9.03
C ILE A 252 -1.87 2.36 9.63
N ALA A 253 -2.37 1.66 10.63
CA ALA A 253 -1.63 0.55 11.24
C ALA A 253 -1.42 -0.59 10.24
N ALA A 254 -2.47 -1.01 9.54
CA ALA A 254 -2.35 -2.02 8.48
C ALA A 254 -1.46 -1.53 7.32
N TYR A 255 -1.54 -0.24 6.96
CA TYR A 255 -0.74 0.36 5.90
C TYR A 255 0.75 0.47 6.26
N CYS A 256 1.06 0.71 7.53
CA CYS A 256 2.43 0.67 8.05
C CYS A 256 3.02 -0.74 7.91
N PHE A 257 2.24 -1.77 8.25
CA PHE A 257 2.65 -3.17 8.12
C PHE A 257 2.91 -3.58 6.67
N LEU A 258 2.22 -2.99 5.68
CA LEU A 258 2.52 -3.19 4.25
C LEU A 258 3.96 -2.77 3.88
N HIS A 259 4.55 -1.84 4.63
CA HIS A 259 5.90 -1.34 4.38
C HIS A 259 6.97 -2.12 5.17
N PHE A 260 6.59 -3.13 5.94
CA PHE A 260 7.58 -4.00 6.58
C PHE A 260 8.29 -4.82 5.50
N GLY A 261 9.61 -4.93 5.62
CA GLY A 261 10.48 -5.50 4.58
C GLY A 261 11.11 -4.44 3.65
N LYS A 262 10.65 -3.19 3.71
CA LYS A 262 11.26 -2.03 3.05
C LYS A 262 12.20 -1.26 4.00
N PRO A 263 13.02 -0.30 3.51
CA PRO A 263 13.79 0.59 4.37
C PRO A 263 12.92 1.22 5.47
N ALA A 264 13.42 1.26 6.71
CA ALA A 264 12.63 1.70 7.87
C ALA A 264 12.04 3.12 7.72
N ALA A 265 12.73 4.00 6.99
CA ALA A 265 12.24 5.33 6.66
C ALA A 265 10.93 5.31 5.86
N GLU A 266 10.73 4.33 4.98
CA GLU A 266 9.47 4.16 4.24
C GLU A 266 8.33 3.72 5.16
N ALA A 267 8.60 2.82 6.12
CA ALA A 267 7.58 2.40 7.09
C ALA A 267 7.16 3.59 7.97
N ILE A 268 8.10 4.39 8.46
CA ILE A 268 7.80 5.61 9.24
C ILE A 268 7.04 6.62 8.36
N GLY A 269 7.52 6.89 7.15
CA GLY A 269 6.87 7.80 6.20
C GLY A 269 5.45 7.37 5.86
N SER A 270 5.20 6.06 5.77
CA SER A 270 3.88 5.48 5.49
C SER A 270 2.87 5.76 6.60
N VAL A 271 3.29 5.93 7.86
CA VAL A 271 2.39 6.30 8.97
C VAL A 271 1.84 7.71 8.73
N PHE A 272 2.73 8.67 8.45
CA PHE A 272 2.34 10.07 8.23
C PHE A 272 1.61 10.27 6.89
N GLY A 273 2.12 9.69 5.81
CA GLY A 273 1.45 9.71 4.49
C GLY A 273 0.11 8.98 4.53
N GLY A 274 0.07 7.83 5.23
CA GLY A 274 -1.11 7.10 5.68
C GLY A 274 -2.19 8.01 6.25
N TYR A 275 -1.83 8.71 7.33
CA TYR A 275 -2.69 9.61 8.06
C TYR A 275 -3.24 10.74 7.20
N LEU A 276 -2.36 11.49 6.54
CA LEU A 276 -2.76 12.65 5.75
C LEU A 276 -3.67 12.27 4.58
N LEU A 277 -3.28 11.24 3.80
CA LEU A 277 -4.09 10.78 2.67
C LEU A 277 -5.39 10.11 3.12
N GLY A 278 -5.37 9.41 4.26
CA GLY A 278 -6.58 8.84 4.88
C GLY A 278 -7.61 9.92 5.23
N ILE A 279 -7.16 11.03 5.84
CA ILE A 279 -8.03 12.19 6.13
C ILE A 279 -8.56 12.82 4.85
N ILE A 280 -7.71 13.01 3.85
CA ILE A 280 -8.12 13.59 2.57
C ILE A 280 -9.17 12.70 1.91
N ALA A 281 -8.96 11.39 1.83
CA ALA A 281 -9.90 10.43 1.26
C ALA A 281 -11.24 10.40 2.04
N LEU A 282 -11.19 10.43 3.37
CA LEU A 282 -12.37 10.48 4.24
C LEU A 282 -13.27 11.67 3.92
N ASN A 283 -12.68 12.86 3.76
CA ASN A 283 -13.43 14.10 3.58
C ASN A 283 -13.79 14.40 2.11
N SER A 284 -12.90 14.07 1.18
CA SER A 284 -13.13 14.31 -0.26
C SER A 284 -13.90 13.19 -0.95
N ARG A 285 -13.95 12.00 -0.35
CA ARG A 285 -14.44 10.76 -0.98
C ARG A 285 -13.76 10.48 -2.32
N ASN A 286 -12.47 10.79 -2.40
CA ASN A 286 -11.67 10.67 -3.62
C ASN A 286 -10.27 10.10 -3.29
N ILE A 287 -9.86 9.06 -3.99
CA ILE A 287 -8.56 8.39 -3.79
C ILE A 287 -7.49 8.80 -4.81
N LEU A 288 -7.85 9.52 -5.87
CA LEU A 288 -6.94 9.87 -6.96
C LEU A 288 -5.76 10.75 -6.50
N GLY A 289 -5.95 11.51 -5.43
CA GLY A 289 -4.87 12.27 -4.80
C GLY A 289 -3.77 11.38 -4.22
N GLY A 290 -4.15 10.33 -3.50
CA GLY A 290 -3.19 9.36 -3.00
C GLY A 290 -2.56 8.56 -4.13
N TYR A 291 -3.34 8.21 -5.16
CA TYR A 291 -2.84 7.50 -6.33
C TYR A 291 -1.79 8.31 -7.09
N ALA A 292 -2.03 9.61 -7.31
CA ALA A 292 -1.08 10.51 -7.94
C ALA A 292 0.22 10.65 -7.14
N ILE A 293 0.14 10.72 -5.80
CA ILE A 293 1.35 10.75 -4.96
C ILE A 293 2.11 9.43 -5.04
N HIS A 294 1.44 8.29 -4.91
CA HIS A 294 2.11 6.98 -4.98
C HIS A 294 2.79 6.76 -6.33
N MET A 295 2.06 6.97 -7.43
CA MET A 295 2.59 6.83 -8.77
C MET A 295 3.78 7.79 -8.98
N GLY A 296 3.64 9.05 -8.58
CA GLY A 296 4.72 10.04 -8.71
C GLY A 296 5.95 9.70 -7.88
N LEU A 297 5.79 9.28 -6.62
CA LEU A 297 6.90 8.85 -5.77
C LEU A 297 7.59 7.61 -6.35
N ALA A 298 6.82 6.58 -6.72
CA ALA A 298 7.34 5.35 -7.29
C ALA A 298 8.13 5.63 -8.59
N PHE A 299 7.55 6.40 -9.50
CA PHE A 299 8.21 6.79 -10.74
C PHE A 299 9.50 7.58 -10.49
N LEU A 300 9.48 8.56 -9.59
CA LEU A 300 10.68 9.32 -9.22
C LEU A 300 11.78 8.39 -8.68
N MET A 301 11.43 7.42 -7.83
CA MET A 301 12.40 6.50 -7.25
C MET A 301 13.01 5.55 -8.29
N GLU A 302 12.20 4.99 -9.19
CA GLU A 302 12.69 4.16 -10.29
C GLU A 302 13.61 4.97 -11.22
N MET A 303 13.20 6.19 -11.62
CA MET A 303 14.01 7.08 -12.46
C MET A 303 15.35 7.43 -11.80
N MET A 304 15.35 7.73 -10.50
CA MET A 304 16.57 8.01 -9.76
C MET A 304 17.47 6.77 -9.63
N GLY A 305 16.89 5.58 -9.43
CA GLY A 305 17.65 4.32 -9.44
C GLY A 305 18.31 4.04 -10.78
N LEU A 306 17.59 4.26 -11.88
CA LEU A 306 18.11 4.15 -13.24
C LEU A 306 19.22 5.18 -13.49
N LEU A 307 19.00 6.44 -13.08
CA LEU A 307 20.00 7.52 -13.20
C LEU A 307 21.29 7.18 -12.44
N GLN A 308 21.17 6.64 -11.22
CA GLN A 308 22.33 6.20 -10.44
C GLN A 308 23.11 5.11 -11.18
N TYR A 309 22.43 4.13 -11.78
CA TYR A 309 23.10 3.05 -12.50
C TYR A 309 23.75 3.49 -13.82
N TYR A 310 23.06 4.28 -14.63
CA TYR A 310 23.51 4.61 -15.99
C TYR A 310 24.36 5.89 -16.09
N VAL A 311 24.29 6.79 -15.11
CA VAL A 311 24.99 8.09 -15.16
C VAL A 311 26.04 8.22 -14.05
N PHE A 312 25.70 7.86 -12.82
CA PHE A 312 26.60 8.11 -11.67
C PHE A 312 27.48 6.93 -11.28
N LYS A 313 27.13 5.71 -11.70
CA LYS A 313 27.91 4.51 -11.43
C LYS A 313 29.23 4.57 -12.21
N LYS A 314 30.30 4.97 -11.53
CA LYS A 314 31.69 4.68 -11.91
C LYS A 314 32.14 3.39 -11.24
#